data_AF-A0A7Z9Y5W6-F1
#
_entry.id   AF-A0A7Z9Y5W6-F1
#
_cell.length_a   1.000
_cell.length_b   1.000
_cell.length_c   1.000
_cell.angle_alpha   90.00
_cell.angle_beta   90.00
_cell.angle_gamma   90.00
#
_symmetry.space_group_name_H-M   'P 1'
#
loop_
_entity.id
_entity.type
_entity.pdbx_description
1 polymer ?
#
loop_
_entity_poly.entity_id
_entity_poly.type
_entity_poly.pdbx_seq_one_letter_code
_entity_poly.pdbx_strand_id
1 'polypeptide(L)'
;MMILFSLGLAMLTAYGWTVLADFFRRAPGKKTAAAFIVGMLIFLDYTAGPFPTSPAAVSPFYTTFLSNSPDDTVLAILPADRQPDKRYMYYQIYHERPTVNGVISRSDPTAFAFIYNNPLLRAGVINKDTPITPLPTGSELDAALQELTAVNVKYLVLDKQLMEKKQYGCGTMA
;
A
#
# COMPACT_ATOMS: atom_id res chain seq x y z
N MET A 1 -21.24 11.67 -2.73
CA MET A 1 -21.08 12.93 -3.47
C MET A 1 -20.58 12.73 -4.91
N MET A 2 -19.57 11.89 -5.15
CA MET A 2 -19.03 11.61 -6.51
C MET A 2 -20.07 11.10 -7.52
N ILE A 3 -21.06 10.31 -7.09
CA ILE A 3 -22.08 9.68 -7.96
C ILE A 3 -23.00 10.72 -8.63
N LEU A 4 -23.44 11.74 -7.88
CA LEU A 4 -24.31 12.79 -8.43
C LEU A 4 -23.56 13.66 -9.43
N PHE A 5 -22.27 13.91 -9.17
CA PHE A 5 -21.39 14.64 -10.07
C PHE A 5 -21.16 13.90 -11.38
N SER A 6 -20.86 12.59 -11.32
CA SER A 6 -20.67 11.77 -12.53
C SER A 6 -21.96 11.65 -13.34
N LEU A 7 -23.12 11.57 -12.68
CA LEU A 7 -24.41 11.54 -13.37
C LEU A 7 -24.70 12.85 -14.10
N GLY A 8 -24.49 13.99 -13.43
CA GLY A 8 -24.67 15.31 -14.05
C GLY A 8 -23.76 15.52 -15.26
N LEU A 9 -22.50 15.10 -15.16
CA LEU A 9 -21.54 15.18 -16.27
C LEU A 9 -21.96 14.30 -17.45
N ALA A 10 -22.40 13.06 -17.18
CA ALA A 10 -22.87 12.15 -18.23
C ALA A 10 -24.08 12.71 -19.00
N MET A 11 -25.04 13.33 -18.29
CA MET A 11 -26.18 13.97 -18.93
C MET A 11 -25.73 15.16 -19.80
N LEU A 12 -24.83 16.01 -19.31
CA LEU A 12 -24.30 17.13 -20.07
C LEU A 12 -23.58 16.67 -21.35
N THR A 13 -22.76 15.62 -21.26
CA THR A 13 -22.08 15.01 -22.41
C THR A 13 -23.08 14.45 -23.43
N ALA A 14 -24.16 13.81 -22.98
CA ALA A 14 -25.21 13.30 -23.86
C ALA A 14 -25.94 14.42 -24.62
N TYR A 15 -26.29 15.53 -23.95
CA TYR A 15 -26.89 16.69 -24.61
C TYR A 15 -25.91 17.41 -25.55
N GLY A 16 -24.63 17.49 -25.20
CA GLY A 16 -23.60 18.00 -26.10
C GLY A 16 -23.48 17.17 -27.38
N TRP A 17 -23.62 15.85 -27.26
CA TRP A 17 -23.59 14.93 -28.39
C TRP A 17 -24.77 15.12 -29.35
N THR A 18 -25.98 15.37 -28.84
CA THR A 18 -27.15 15.61 -29.71
C THR A 18 -26.99 16.88 -30.54
N VAL A 19 -26.51 17.97 -29.93
CA VAL A 19 -26.25 19.23 -30.63
C VAL A 19 -25.18 19.06 -31.71
N LEU A 20 -24.09 18.33 -31.39
CA LEU A 20 -23.03 18.04 -32.35
C LEU A 20 -23.51 17.15 -33.50
N ALA A 21 -24.36 16.17 -33.21
CA ALA A 21 -24.95 15.29 -34.22
C ALA A 21 -25.88 16.05 -35.18
N ASP A 22 -26.65 17.01 -34.66
CA ASP A 22 -27.53 17.87 -35.47
C ASP A 22 -26.73 18.83 -36.36
N PHE A 23 -25.59 19.34 -35.88
CA PHE A 23 -24.67 20.15 -36.67
C PHE A 23 -24.12 19.37 -37.89
N PHE A 24 -23.88 18.07 -37.75
CA PHE A 24 -23.44 17.19 -38.84
C PHE A 24 -24.58 16.50 -39.61
N ARG A 25 -25.85 16.88 -39.40
CA ARG A 25 -27.02 16.23 -40.02
C ARG A 25 -26.97 16.17 -41.55
N ARG A 26 -26.34 17.15 -42.20
CA ARG A 26 -26.19 17.22 -43.67
C ARG A 26 -24.95 16.51 -44.20
N ALA A 27 -24.09 15.97 -43.33
CA ALA A 27 -22.83 15.32 -43.70
C ALA A 27 -22.61 14.06 -42.82
N PRO A 28 -23.31 12.94 -43.12
CA PRO A 28 -23.33 11.75 -42.26
C PRO A 28 -21.93 11.14 -42.05
N GLY A 29 -21.02 11.26 -43.03
CA GLY A 29 -19.63 10.83 -42.90
C GLY A 29 -18.83 11.60 -41.84
N LYS A 30 -19.16 12.87 -41.58
CA LYS A 30 -18.52 13.66 -40.51
C LYS A 30 -19.02 13.24 -39.13
N LYS A 31 -20.30 12.85 -39.02
CA LYS A 31 -20.89 12.32 -37.79
C LYS A 31 -20.28 10.97 -37.40
N THR A 32 -20.12 10.06 -38.35
CA THR A 32 -19.48 8.75 -38.08
C THR A 32 -18.01 8.92 -37.73
N ALA A 33 -17.29 9.81 -38.44
CA ALA A 33 -15.90 10.14 -38.10
C ALA A 33 -15.77 10.74 -36.69
N ALA A 34 -16.64 11.67 -36.30
CA ALA A 34 -16.62 12.24 -34.96
C ALA A 34 -16.88 11.18 -33.87
N ALA A 35 -17.84 10.28 -34.09
CA ALA A 35 -18.13 9.18 -33.16
C ALA A 35 -16.94 8.23 -33.03
N PHE A 36 -16.31 7.89 -34.16
CA PHE A 36 -15.13 7.07 -34.19
C PHE A 36 -13.95 7.72 -33.46
N ILE A 37 -13.70 9.02 -33.68
CA ILE A 37 -12.63 9.76 -33.00
C ILE A 37 -12.85 9.79 -31.49
N VAL A 38 -14.06 10.12 -31.03
CA VAL A 38 -14.38 10.14 -29.59
C VAL A 38 -14.26 8.75 -28.99
N GLY A 39 -14.78 7.72 -29.65
CA GLY A 39 -14.64 6.33 -29.21
C GLY A 39 -13.19 5.90 -29.14
N MET A 40 -12.36 6.30 -30.10
CA MET A 40 -10.93 5.99 -30.12
C MET A 40 -10.16 6.75 -29.04
N LEU A 41 -10.51 8.00 -28.73
CA LEU A 41 -9.93 8.75 -27.62
C LEU A 41 -10.25 8.08 -26.28
N ILE A 42 -11.51 7.67 -26.07
CA ILE A 42 -11.90 6.92 -24.87
C ILE A 42 -11.14 5.59 -24.83
N PHE A 43 -11.09 4.86 -25.94
CA PHE A 43 -10.36 3.61 -26.00
C PHE A 43 -8.88 3.79 -25.66
N LEU A 44 -8.22 4.82 -26.17
CA LEU A 44 -6.81 5.11 -25.88
C LEU A 44 -6.59 5.53 -24.42
N ASP A 45 -7.52 6.27 -23.82
CA ASP A 45 -7.46 6.67 -22.41
C ASP A 45 -7.62 5.45 -21.47
N TYR A 46 -8.50 4.52 -21.82
CA TYR A 46 -8.72 3.27 -21.09
C TYR A 46 -7.73 2.17 -21.47
N THR A 47 -7.03 2.30 -22.59
CA THR A 47 -5.91 1.45 -22.92
C THR A 47 -4.78 1.89 -22.02
N ALA A 48 -4.61 1.18 -20.92
CA ALA A 48 -3.41 1.26 -20.11
C ALA A 48 -2.23 0.82 -20.99
N GLY A 49 -1.69 1.73 -21.81
CA GLY A 49 -0.38 1.60 -22.43
C GLY A 49 0.59 1.12 -21.36
N PRO A 50 1.54 0.24 -21.71
CA PRO A 50 2.10 -0.79 -20.82
C PRO A 50 2.23 -0.24 -19.40
N PHE A 51 1.35 -0.72 -18.51
CA PHE A 51 1.34 -0.27 -17.12
C PHE A 51 2.78 -0.35 -16.64
N PRO A 52 3.36 0.73 -16.08
CA PRO A 52 4.76 0.73 -15.71
C PRO A 52 4.98 -0.37 -14.67
N THR A 53 5.38 -1.55 -15.13
CA THR A 53 5.75 -2.68 -14.31
C THR A 53 7.10 -2.32 -13.74
N SER A 54 7.09 -1.57 -12.64
CA SER A 54 8.28 -1.45 -11.83
C SER A 54 8.63 -2.88 -11.38
N PRO A 55 9.83 -3.39 -11.69
CA PRO A 55 10.22 -4.71 -11.22
C PRO A 55 10.14 -4.69 -9.70
N ALA A 56 9.26 -5.51 -9.13
CA ALA A 56 9.15 -5.66 -7.70
C ALA A 56 10.34 -6.51 -7.24
N ALA A 57 11.48 -5.84 -7.00
CA ALA A 57 12.66 -6.49 -6.47
C ALA A 57 12.33 -7.08 -5.08
N VAL A 58 12.50 -8.40 -4.96
CA VAL A 58 12.34 -9.13 -3.71
C VAL A 58 13.73 -9.43 -3.15
N SER A 59 13.93 -9.17 -1.87
CA SER A 59 15.19 -9.49 -1.21
C SER A 59 15.42 -11.00 -1.18
N PRO A 60 16.65 -11.50 -1.47
CA PRO A 60 17.00 -12.92 -1.33
C PRO A 60 16.73 -13.49 0.07
N PHE A 61 16.64 -12.64 1.09
CA PHE A 61 16.21 -13.02 2.44
C PHE A 61 14.85 -13.76 2.42
N TYR A 62 13.87 -13.26 1.66
CA TYR A 62 12.53 -13.84 1.61
C TYR A 62 12.45 -15.10 0.74
N THR A 63 13.32 -15.25 -0.26
CA THR A 63 13.26 -16.38 -1.19
C THR A 63 14.18 -17.55 -0.81
N THR A 64 15.35 -17.25 -0.24
CA THR A 64 16.42 -18.24 -0.04
C THR A 64 16.70 -18.51 1.42
N PHE A 65 16.76 -17.48 2.26
CA PHE A 65 17.05 -17.68 3.69
C PHE A 65 15.80 -18.20 4.42
N LEU A 66 14.65 -17.55 4.22
CA LEU A 66 13.41 -17.91 4.90
C LEU A 66 12.80 -19.24 4.44
N SER A 67 13.10 -19.70 3.23
CA SER A 67 12.65 -21.01 2.75
C SER A 67 13.26 -22.19 3.52
N ASN A 68 14.40 -21.98 4.19
CA ASN A 68 15.01 -22.97 5.08
C ASN A 68 14.47 -22.89 6.53
N SER A 69 13.64 -21.90 6.84
CA SER A 69 13.05 -21.74 8.18
C SER A 69 11.77 -22.56 8.31
N PRO A 70 11.40 -23.02 9.53
CA PRO A 70 10.13 -23.71 9.78
C PRO A 70 8.90 -22.91 9.32
N ASP A 71 7.86 -23.62 8.88
CA ASP A 71 6.67 -22.99 8.29
C ASP A 71 5.85 -22.12 9.24
N ASP A 72 5.92 -22.43 10.53
CA ASP A 72 5.25 -21.71 11.60
C ASP A 72 5.98 -20.43 12.03
N THR A 73 7.12 -20.12 11.43
CA THR A 73 7.96 -18.96 11.80
C THR A 73 7.23 -17.65 11.49
N VAL A 74 7.04 -16.81 12.50
CA VAL A 74 6.42 -15.48 12.33
C VAL A 74 7.48 -14.40 12.15
N LEU A 75 7.20 -13.44 11.26
CA LEU A 75 8.06 -12.29 10.97
C LEU A 75 7.46 -11.01 11.54
N ALA A 76 8.25 -10.24 12.29
CA ALA A 76 7.94 -8.86 12.64
C ALA A 76 8.75 -7.94 11.73
N ILE A 77 8.11 -7.12 10.89
CA ILE A 77 8.79 -6.31 9.89
C ILE A 77 8.60 -4.84 10.26
N LEU A 78 9.68 -4.07 10.34
CA LEU A 78 9.66 -2.66 10.68
C LEU A 78 10.26 -1.82 9.53
N PRO A 79 9.76 -0.61 9.30
CA PRO A 79 8.73 0.06 10.11
C PRO A 79 7.30 -0.40 9.82
N ALA A 80 6.47 -0.42 10.86
CA ALA A 80 5.04 -0.73 10.78
C ALA A 80 4.24 0.51 10.36
N ASP A 81 3.64 0.49 9.18
CA ASP A 81 2.74 1.56 8.69
C ASP A 81 1.93 1.06 7.49
N ARG A 82 0.78 1.68 7.25
CA ARG A 82 -0.19 1.28 6.21
C ARG A 82 0.40 1.28 4.80
N GLN A 83 1.39 2.11 4.48
CA GLN A 83 1.99 2.13 3.14
C GLN A 83 3.13 1.10 2.98
N PRO A 84 4.16 1.09 3.86
CA PRO A 84 5.18 0.04 3.87
C PRO A 84 4.61 -1.39 3.93
N ASP A 85 3.60 -1.61 4.77
CA ASP A 85 3.04 -2.95 5.01
C ASP A 85 2.45 -3.57 3.74
N LYS A 86 1.99 -2.79 2.76
CA LYS A 86 1.52 -3.34 1.47
C LYS A 86 2.65 -4.04 0.70
N ARG A 87 3.87 -3.49 0.78
CA ARG A 87 5.06 -4.11 0.18
C ARG A 87 5.42 -5.39 0.92
N TYR A 88 5.33 -5.39 2.24
CA TYR A 88 5.63 -6.58 3.04
C TYR A 88 4.61 -7.70 2.82
N MET A 89 3.31 -7.36 2.68
CA MET A 89 2.28 -8.29 2.26
C MET A 89 2.53 -8.85 0.85
N TYR A 90 3.09 -8.05 -0.06
CA TYR A 90 3.52 -8.59 -1.35
C TYR A 90 4.64 -9.63 -1.18
N TYR A 91 5.61 -9.42 -0.28
CA TYR A 91 6.64 -10.42 -0.02
C TYR A 91 6.08 -11.72 0.57
N GLN A 92 4.94 -11.66 1.26
CA GLN A 92 4.27 -12.83 1.83
C GLN A 92 3.89 -13.89 0.78
N ILE A 93 3.66 -13.50 -0.48
CA ILE A 93 3.37 -14.47 -1.57
C ILE A 93 4.59 -15.34 -1.92
N TYR A 94 5.79 -14.94 -1.51
CA TYR A 94 7.03 -15.68 -1.80
C TYR A 94 7.46 -16.57 -0.64
N HIS A 95 7.36 -16.07 0.60
CA HIS A 95 7.84 -16.79 1.76
C HIS A 95 6.75 -17.53 2.52
N GLU A 96 5.47 -17.23 2.27
CA GLU A 96 4.29 -17.92 2.84
C GLU A 96 4.32 -18.02 4.39
N ARG A 97 5.00 -17.07 5.03
CA ARG A 97 5.13 -17.02 6.50
C ARG A 97 4.15 -16.01 7.09
N PRO A 98 3.59 -16.26 8.29
CA PRO A 98 2.80 -15.25 8.98
C PRO A 98 3.64 -14.01 9.28
N THR A 99 3.04 -12.84 9.14
CA THR A 99 3.64 -11.56 9.51
C THR A 99 2.84 -10.90 10.61
N VAL A 100 3.51 -10.25 11.56
CA VAL A 100 2.85 -9.46 12.62
C VAL A 100 2.14 -8.24 12.03
N ASN A 101 2.71 -7.68 10.97
CA ASN A 101 2.24 -6.46 10.33
C ASN A 101 1.37 -6.77 9.11
N GLY A 102 0.62 -5.77 8.66
CA GLY A 102 -0.21 -5.89 7.47
C GLY A 102 -1.22 -4.75 7.33
N VAL A 103 -1.91 -4.73 6.20
CA VAL A 103 -2.94 -3.75 5.90
C VAL A 103 -4.29 -4.43 5.80
N ILE A 104 -5.20 -4.00 6.66
CA ILE A 104 -6.63 -4.35 6.59
C ILE A 104 -7.43 -3.08 6.36
N SER A 105 -8.35 -3.11 5.39
CA SER A 105 -9.09 -1.91 4.97
C SER A 105 -10.11 -1.44 6.02
N ARG A 106 -10.57 -2.36 6.87
CA ARG A 106 -11.48 -2.11 7.98
C ARG A 106 -10.99 -2.92 9.18
N SER A 107 -10.13 -2.32 9.98
CA SER A 107 -9.67 -2.91 11.22
C SER A 107 -10.68 -2.66 12.33
N ASP A 108 -10.96 -3.69 13.13
CA ASP A 108 -11.42 -3.49 14.49
C ASP A 108 -10.33 -2.73 15.28
N PRO A 109 -10.67 -1.88 16.27
CA PRO A 109 -9.67 -1.17 17.08
C PRO A 109 -8.62 -2.08 17.74
N THR A 110 -8.96 -3.35 17.99
CA THR A 110 -8.08 -4.34 18.62
C THR A 110 -7.16 -5.08 17.65
N ALA A 111 -7.36 -4.94 16.33
CA ALA A 111 -6.63 -5.73 15.33
C ALA A 111 -5.11 -5.53 15.37
N PHE A 112 -4.65 -4.37 15.84
CA PHE A 112 -3.23 -4.03 15.99
C PHE A 112 -2.80 -3.91 17.46
N ALA A 113 -3.63 -4.38 18.41
CA ALA A 113 -3.33 -4.29 19.84
C ALA A 113 -2.01 -4.97 20.19
N PHE A 114 -1.67 -6.08 19.53
CA PHE A 114 -0.39 -6.76 19.72
C PHE A 114 0.82 -5.85 19.40
N ILE A 115 0.76 -5.11 18.29
CA ILE A 115 1.81 -4.17 17.89
C ILE A 115 1.89 -2.99 18.87
N TYR A 116 0.75 -2.46 19.32
CA TYR A 116 0.71 -1.29 20.20
C TYR A 116 1.03 -1.59 21.66
N ASN A 117 0.80 -2.83 22.11
CA ASN A 117 1.06 -3.23 23.49
C ASN A 117 2.51 -3.73 23.68
N ASN A 118 3.13 -4.27 22.64
CA ASN A 118 4.54 -4.65 22.71
C ASN A 118 5.44 -3.41 22.48
N PRO A 119 6.26 -3.00 23.46
CA PRO A 119 7.01 -1.74 23.38
C PRO A 119 8.07 -1.75 22.28
N LEU A 120 8.63 -2.91 21.92
CA LEU A 120 9.61 -3.03 20.85
C LEU A 120 8.96 -2.83 19.48
N LEU A 121 7.79 -3.43 19.23
CA LEU A 121 7.06 -3.24 17.98
C LEU A 121 6.49 -1.82 17.87
N ARG A 122 5.95 -1.28 18.97
CA ARG A 122 5.44 0.09 19.03
C ARG A 122 6.50 1.13 18.68
N ALA A 123 7.75 0.93 19.13
CA ALA A 123 8.86 1.82 18.78
C ALA A 123 9.16 1.86 17.27
N GLY A 124 8.78 0.81 16.53
CA GLY A 124 8.92 0.72 15.08
C GLY A 124 7.69 1.15 14.27
N VAL A 125 6.61 1.60 14.92
CA VAL A 125 5.42 2.13 14.23
C VAL A 125 5.71 3.53 13.71
N ILE A 126 5.51 3.76 12.41
CA ILE A 126 5.64 5.10 11.81
C ILE A 126 4.30 5.61 11.32
N ASN A 127 3.45 5.99 12.27
CA ASN A 127 2.23 6.74 12.01
C ASN A 127 2.42 8.20 12.50
N LYS A 128 1.93 9.16 11.72
CA LYS A 128 2.03 10.60 12.04
C LYS A 128 1.32 10.96 13.35
N ASP A 129 0.32 10.18 13.73
CA ASP A 129 -0.50 10.46 14.92
C ASP A 129 -0.01 9.71 16.17
N THR A 130 1.06 8.92 16.07
CA THR A 130 1.60 8.14 17.19
C THR A 130 2.91 8.77 17.68
N PRO A 131 3.02 9.14 18.97
CA PRO A 131 4.26 9.69 19.51
C PRO A 131 5.42 8.70 19.33
N ILE A 132 6.60 9.22 19.00
CA ILE A 132 7.83 8.42 18.95
C ILE A 132 8.04 7.86 20.35
N THR A 133 8.01 6.54 20.45
CA THR A 133 8.24 5.84 21.72
C THR A 133 9.72 5.45 21.78
N PRO A 134 10.43 5.69 22.91
CA PRO A 134 11.78 5.18 23.10
C PRO A 134 11.82 3.66 22.95
N LEU A 135 12.95 3.13 22.49
CA LEU A 135 13.19 1.69 22.51
C LEU A 135 13.22 1.20 23.96
N PRO A 136 12.59 0.05 24.28
CA PRO A 136 12.67 -0.54 25.61
C PRO A 136 14.11 -0.97 25.91
N THR A 137 14.50 -0.94 27.18
CA THR A 137 15.86 -1.32 27.63
C THR A 137 15.81 -2.23 28.86
N GLY A 138 16.89 -3.01 29.08
CA GLY A 138 16.99 -3.91 30.22
C GLY A 138 15.82 -4.89 30.31
N SER A 139 15.21 -5.00 31.49
CA SER A 139 14.09 -5.92 31.76
C SER A 139 12.86 -5.69 30.89
N GLU A 140 12.61 -4.47 30.42
CA GLU A 140 11.47 -4.18 29.54
C GLU A 140 11.69 -4.77 28.15
N LEU A 141 12.93 -4.72 27.65
CA LEU A 141 13.31 -5.34 26.39
C LEU A 141 13.18 -6.86 26.47
N ASP A 142 13.65 -7.46 27.57
CA ASP A 142 13.55 -8.90 27.79
C ASP A 142 12.10 -9.37 27.79
N ALA A 143 11.20 -8.66 28.50
CA ALA A 143 9.77 -8.95 28.50
C ALA A 143 9.16 -8.82 27.10
N ALA A 144 9.49 -7.76 26.36
CA ALA A 144 9.00 -7.53 25.01
C ALA A 144 9.45 -8.64 24.03
N LEU A 145 10.70 -9.10 24.14
CA LEU A 145 11.22 -10.22 23.36
C LEU A 145 10.56 -11.55 23.76
N GLN A 146 10.27 -11.74 25.05
CA GLN A 146 9.58 -12.92 25.53
C GLN A 146 8.14 -13.01 24.98
N GLU A 147 7.41 -11.90 24.90
CA GLU A 147 6.10 -11.85 24.25
C GLU A 147 6.16 -12.23 22.76
N LEU A 148 7.19 -11.74 22.04
CA LEU A 148 7.39 -12.07 20.62
C LEU A 148 7.69 -13.55 20.41
N THR A 149 8.57 -14.12 21.24
CA THR A 149 8.89 -15.55 21.15
C THR A 149 7.70 -16.44 21.52
N ALA A 150 6.81 -16.00 22.43
CA ALA A 150 5.59 -16.72 22.78
C ALA A 150 4.61 -16.90 21.60
N VAL A 151 4.64 -16.00 20.61
CA VAL A 151 3.86 -16.11 19.37
C VAL A 151 4.71 -16.56 18.17
N ASN A 152 5.86 -17.18 18.43
CA ASN A 152 6.77 -17.74 17.44
C ASN A 152 7.37 -16.71 16.45
N VAL A 153 7.50 -15.45 16.86
CA VAL A 153 8.28 -14.45 16.11
C VAL A 153 9.75 -14.77 16.29
N LYS A 154 10.39 -15.24 15.21
CA LYS A 154 11.83 -15.58 15.21
C LYS A 154 12.71 -14.53 14.56
N TYR A 155 12.12 -13.70 13.69
CA TYR A 155 12.86 -12.70 12.95
C TYR A 155 12.21 -11.32 13.09
N LEU A 156 13.04 -10.36 13.52
CA LEU A 156 12.76 -8.94 13.40
C LEU A 156 13.48 -8.41 12.16
N VAL A 157 12.72 -8.00 11.16
CA VAL A 157 13.25 -7.52 9.88
C VAL A 157 13.18 -6.00 9.85
N LEU A 158 14.31 -5.34 9.61
CA LEU A 158 14.40 -3.89 9.54
C LEU A 158 14.62 -3.45 8.09
N ASP A 159 13.67 -2.71 7.52
CA ASP A 159 13.81 -2.07 6.23
C ASP A 159 14.59 -0.76 6.37
N LYS A 160 15.91 -0.86 6.17
CA LYS A 160 16.84 0.27 6.31
C LYS A 160 16.47 1.47 5.46
N GLN A 161 16.02 1.26 4.22
CA GLN A 161 15.70 2.36 3.31
C GLN A 161 14.51 3.17 3.82
N LEU A 162 13.51 2.52 4.39
CA LEU A 162 12.36 3.20 4.96
C LEU A 162 12.66 3.82 6.32
N MET A 163 13.53 3.21 7.13
CA MET A 163 14.00 3.80 8.38
C MET A 163 14.83 5.07 8.13
N GLU A 164 15.75 5.05 7.17
CA GLU A 164 16.57 6.22 6.79
C GLU A 164 15.72 7.34 6.17
N LYS A 165 14.74 7.00 5.34
CA LYS A 165 13.88 7.98 4.66
C LYS A 165 12.81 8.60 5.58
N LYS A 166 12.62 8.07 6.78
CA LYS A 166 11.66 8.55 7.79
C LYS A 166 12.29 8.84 9.17
N GLN A 167 13.61 8.79 9.36
CA GLN A 167 14.23 9.29 10.59
C GLN A 167 14.19 10.82 10.65
N TYR A 168 13.09 11.30 11.24
CA TYR A 168 12.99 12.37 12.25
C TYR A 168 13.65 13.73 11.96
N GLY A 169 12.85 14.78 12.10
CA GLY A 169 13.32 16.13 12.43
C GLY A 169 13.98 16.18 13.82
N CYS A 170 15.08 15.44 14.00
CA CYS A 170 16.13 15.82 14.92
C CYS A 170 17.17 16.54 14.05
N GLY A 171 17.36 17.83 14.34
CA GLY A 171 17.90 18.80 13.41
C GLY A 171 19.28 18.47 12.82
N THR A 172 19.43 18.87 11.57
CA THR A 172 20.66 19.50 11.10
C THR A 172 20.24 20.84 10.53
N MET A 173 20.30 21.87 11.37
CA MET A 173 20.73 23.17 10.86
C MET A 173 22.23 23.02 10.57
N ALA A 174 22.56 22.98 9.29
CA ALA A 174 23.86 23.38 8.77
C ALA A 174 23.62 23.94 7.36
#